data_AF-A0A4Q9BDD0-F1
#
_entry.id   AF-A0A4Q9BDD0-F1
#
_cell.length_a   1.000
_cell.length_b   1.000
_cell.length_c   1.000
_cell.angle_alpha   90.00
_cell.angle_beta   90.00
_cell.angle_gamma   90.00
#
_symmetry.space_group_name_H-M   'P 1'
#
loop_
_entity.id
_entity.type
_entity.pdbx_description
1 polymer ?
#
loop_
_entity_poly.entity_id
_entity_poly.type
_entity_poly.pdbx_seq_one_letter_code
_entity_poly.pdbx_strand_id
1 'polypeptide(L)' 'MTASILLFLNSLGGGEMLLIGLLILLFFGGKKLPELMKGLGKGIREFQNAKNDVKDQINKELDDTKE' A
#
# COMPACT_ATOMS: atom_id res chain seq x y z
N MET A 1 -28.27 3.67 -17.83
CA MET A 1 -27.79 3.55 -16.44
C MET A 1 -26.46 2.81 -16.35
N THR A 2 -26.33 1.58 -16.88
CA THR A 2 -25.05 0.84 -16.90
C THR A 2 -23.98 1.47 -17.81
N ALA A 3 -24.35 1.98 -18.98
CA ALA A 3 -23.44 2.68 -19.89
C ALA A 3 -22.90 4.00 -19.30
N SER A 4 -23.68 4.67 -18.44
CA SER A 4 -23.29 5.90 -17.76
C SER A 4 -22.18 5.64 -16.73
N ILE A 5 -22.24 4.50 -16.03
CA ILE A 5 -21.17 4.04 -15.12
C ILE A 5 -19.90 3.71 -15.90
N LEU A 6 -20.00 3.12 -17.10
CA LEU A 6 -18.84 2.85 -17.94
C LEU A 6 -18.20 4.13 -18.52
N LEU A 7 -19.01 5.10 -18.94
CA LEU A 7 -18.52 6.40 -19.42
C LEU A 7 -17.85 7.20 -18.28
N PHE A 8 -18.35 7.08 -17.04
CA PHE A 8 -17.74 7.63 -15.83
C PHE A 8 -16.36 7.01 -15.53
N LEU A 9 -16.17 5.71 -15.79
CA LEU A 9 -14.85 5.06 -15.64
C LEU A 9 -13.86 5.45 -16.75
N ASN A 10 -14.34 5.78 -17.95
CA ASN A 10 -13.50 6.18 -19.08
C ASN A 10 -13.11 7.68 -19.07
N SER A 11 -13.81 8.50 -18.28
CA SER A 11 -13.55 9.93 -18.12
C SER A 11 -12.93 10.30 -16.77
N LEU A 12 -12.39 9.33 -16.01
CA LEU A 12 -11.75 9.47 -14.69
C LEU A 12 -10.86 10.72 -14.60
N GLY A 13 -11.52 11.84 -14.35
CA GLY A 13 -10.94 13.17 -14.25
C GLY A 13 -10.76 13.48 -12.78
N GLY A 14 -9.94 14.49 -12.49
CA GLY A 14 -9.60 14.86 -11.11
C GLY A 14 -10.81 15.09 -10.18
N GLY A 15 -11.97 15.50 -10.73
CA GLY A 15 -13.20 15.71 -9.96
C GLY A 15 -13.85 14.42 -9.42
N GLU A 16 -13.83 13.34 -10.19
CA GLU A 16 -14.47 12.07 -9.80
C GLU A 16 -13.63 11.33 -8.76
N MET A 17 -12.30 11.40 -8.91
CA MET A 17 -11.36 10.85 -7.93
C MET A 17 -11.46 11.58 -6.58
N LEU A 18 -11.72 12.90 -6.60
CA LEU A 18 -12.04 13.69 -5.41
C LEU A 18 -13.36 13.26 -4.77
N LEU A 19 -14.40 12.99 -5.57
CA LEU A 19 -15.71 12.54 -5.06
C LEU A 19 -15.62 11.15 -4.40
N ILE A 20 -14.91 10.21 -5.02
CA ILE A 20 -14.65 8.87 -4.47
C ILE A 20 -13.82 8.98 -3.19
N GLY A 21 -12.75 9.80 -3.22
CA GLY A 21 -11.93 10.07 -2.05
C GLY A 21 -12.74 10.63 -0.89
N LEU A 22 -13.66 11.57 -1.15
CA LEU A 22 -14.55 12.16 -0.16
C LEU A 22 -15.55 11.13 0.40
N LEU A 23 -16.08 10.25 -0.45
CA LEU A 23 -16.98 9.18 -0.02
C LEU A 23 -16.25 8.20 0.92
N ILE A 24 -15.06 7.75 0.54
CA ILE A 24 -14.18 6.92 1.40
C ILE A 24 -13.89 7.66 2.70
N LEU A 25 -13.60 8.97 2.65
CA LEU A 25 -13.34 9.78 3.82
C LEU A 25 -14.56 9.92 4.74
N LEU A 26 -15.79 9.89 4.20
CA LEU A 26 -17.01 9.95 4.98
C LEU A 26 -17.28 8.61 5.69
N PHE A 27 -17.07 7.48 5.00
CA PHE A 27 -17.26 6.14 5.58
C PHE A 27 -16.18 5.78 6.60
N PHE A 28 -14.92 6.03 6.28
CA PHE A 28 -13.78 5.69 7.14
C PHE A 28 -13.38 6.83 8.09
N GLY A 29 -13.74 8.07 7.78
CA GLY A 29 -13.31 9.25 8.53
C GLY A 29 -11.92 9.76 8.11
N GLY A 30 -11.75 11.08 8.15
CA GLY A 30 -10.50 11.79 7.80
C GLY A 30 -9.23 11.31 8.50
N LYS A 31 -9.38 10.74 9.69
CA LYS A 31 -8.26 10.30 10.54
C LYS A 31 -7.86 8.84 10.31
N LYS A 32 -8.78 7.97 9.92
CA LYS A 32 -8.49 6.52 9.79
C LYS A 32 -7.67 6.22 8.54
N LEU A 33 -7.91 6.90 7.43
CA LEU A 33 -7.17 6.65 6.18
C LEU A 33 -5.65 6.92 6.35
N PRO A 34 -5.21 8.06 6.91
CA PRO A 34 -3.79 8.29 7.21
C PRO A 34 -3.21 7.36 8.27
N GLU A 35 -4.02 6.98 9.27
CA GLU A 35 -3.58 6.08 10.36
C GLU A 35 -3.32 4.67 9.84
N LEU A 36 -4.21 4.15 8.97
CA LEU A 36 -4.03 2.89 8.27
C LEU A 36 -2.80 2.91 7.35
N MET A 37 -2.59 3.99 6.59
CA MET A 37 -1.40 4.16 5.75
C MET A 37 -0.10 4.15 6.56
N LYS A 38 -0.08 4.84 7.71
CA LYS A 38 1.06 4.85 8.62
C LYS A 38 1.33 3.46 9.21
N GLY A 39 0.28 2.73 9.62
CA GLY A 39 0.39 1.37 10.13
C GLY A 39 0.91 0.39 9.08
N LEU A 40 0.31 0.40 7.89
CA LEU A 40 0.73 -0.41 6.74
C LEU A 40 2.19 -0.10 6.36
N GLY A 41 2.55 1.18 6.28
CA GLY A 41 3.91 1.60 5.92
C GLY A 41 4.97 1.11 6.92
N LYS A 42 4.67 1.16 8.22
CA LYS A 42 5.54 0.57 9.26
C LYS A 42 5.66 -0.95 9.09
N GLY A 43 4.54 -1.65 8.92
CA GLY A 43 4.54 -3.10 8.72
C GLY A 43 5.33 -3.54 7.49
N ILE A 44 5.18 -2.83 6.35
CA ILE A 44 5.94 -3.10 5.13
C ILE A 44 7.44 -2.85 5.34
N ARG A 45 7.82 -1.81 6.10
CA ARG A 45 9.22 -1.51 6.40
C ARG A 45 9.84 -2.57 7.31
N GLU A 46 9.13 -2.98 8.36
CA GLU A 46 9.59 -4.04 9.27
C GLU A 46 9.73 -5.37 8.54
N PHE A 47 8.78 -5.71 7.68
CA PHE A 47 8.83 -6.91 6.84
C PHE A 47 10.05 -6.90 5.90
N GLN A 48 10.34 -5.78 5.26
CA GLN A 48 11.54 -5.65 4.41
C GLN A 48 12.84 -5.79 5.22
N ASN A 49 12.91 -5.17 6.39
CA ASN A 49 14.09 -5.27 7.25
C ASN A 49 14.34 -6.71 7.68
N ALA A 50 13.31 -7.41 8.16
CA ALA A 50 13.40 -8.81 8.56
C ALA A 50 13.83 -9.71 7.38
N LYS A 51 13.29 -9.47 6.18
CA LYS A 51 13.70 -10.20 4.98
C LYS A 51 15.16 -9.99 4.61
N ASN A 52 15.67 -8.77 4.76
CA ASN A 52 17.07 -8.46 4.46
C ASN A 52 18.01 -9.09 5.49
N ASP A 53 17.68 -9.00 6.77
CA ASP A 53 18.48 -9.58 7.85
C ASP A 53 18.61 -11.11 7.71
N VAL A 54 17.51 -11.79 7.37
CA VAL A 54 17.52 -13.23 7.05
C VAL A 54 18.39 -13.54 5.83
N LYS A 55 18.32 -12.70 4.79
CA LYS A 55 19.14 -12.89 3.58
C LYS A 55 20.62 -12.72 3.88
N ASP A 56 20.99 -11.75 4.71
CA ASP A 56 22.38 -11.48 5.09
C ASP A 56 22.96 -12.60 5.97
N GLN A 57 22.15 -13.15 6.90
CA GLN A 57 22.52 -14.32 7.69
C GLN A 57 22.78 -15.55 6.81
N ILE A 58 21.91 -15.83 5.84
CA ILE A 58 22.07 -16.95 4.90
C ILE A 58 23.35 -16.78 4.07
N ASN A 59 23.62 -15.58 3.55
CA ASN A 59 24.83 -15.35 2.75
C ASN A 59 26.11 -15.53 3.57
N LYS A 60 26.09 -15.11 4.84
CA LYS A 60 27.24 -15.24 5.74
C LYS A 60 27.56 -16.70 6.05
N GLU A 61 26.54 -17.51 6.35
CA GLU A 61 26.71 -18.95 6.62
C GLU A 61 27.18 -19.73 5.38
N LEU A 62 26.78 -19.31 4.18
CA LEU A 62 27.23 -19.90 2.91
C LEU A 62 28.67 -19.55 2.53
N ASP A 63 29.21 -18.41 2.97
CA ASP A 63 30.61 -18.04 2.78
C ASP A 63 31.51 -18.76 3.81
N ASP A 64 31.08 -18.85 5.07
CA ASP A 64 31.82 -19.54 6.15
C ASP A 64 31.92 -21.07 5.93
N THR A 65 31.02 -21.66 5.14
CA THR A 65 31.06 -23.10 4.78
C THR A 65 31.94 -23.40 3.57
N LYS A 66 32.43 -22.38 2.86
CA LYS A 66 33.25 -22.53 1.63
C LYS A 66 34.75 -22.30 1.82
N GLU A 67 35.18 -21.85 3.01
CA GLU A 67 36.57 -21.97 3.48
C GLU A 67 36.79 -23.30 4.22
#